data_AF-A0A4S0JZL3-F1
#
_entry.id   AF-A0A4S0JZL3-F1
#
_cell.length_a   1.000
_cell.length_b   1.000
_cell.length_c   1.000
_cell.angle_alpha   90.00
_cell.angle_beta   90.00
_cell.angle_gamma   90.00
#
_symmetry.space_group_name_H-M   'P 1'
#
loop_
_entity.id
_entity.type
_entity.pdbx_description
1 polymer ?
#
loop_
_entity_poly.entity_id
_entity_poly.type
_entity_poly.pdbx_seq_one_letter_code
_entity_poly.pdbx_strand_id
1 'polypeptide(L)'
;MDIVETPSRNNDALIELTADVVAAYVSNNPVPVGELPNLISDVHAALGRVGGTVEQPPADKQKPAVNPKRSVHDDYIVCLEDGKKFKSLKRH
;
A
#
# COMPACT_ATOMS: atom_id res chain seq x y z
N MET A 1 28.10 -25.44 -2.48
CA MET A 1 27.33 -25.57 -1.23
C MET A 1 26.92 -24.18 -0.81
N ASP A 2 25.81 -23.72 -1.39
CA ASP A 2 25.21 -22.42 -1.11
C ASP A 2 24.42 -22.53 0.19
N ILE A 3 24.94 -21.94 1.25
CA ILE A 3 24.24 -21.80 2.53
C ILE A 3 23.63 -20.39 2.55
N VAL A 4 22.43 -20.27 2.01
CA VAL A 4 21.57 -19.11 2.25
C VAL A 4 20.70 -19.46 3.45
N GLU A 5 21.18 -19.16 4.65
CA GLU A 5 20.42 -19.35 5.89
C GLU A 5 20.54 -18.09 6.77
N THR A 6 19.66 -17.12 6.52
CA THR A 6 19.37 -16.04 7.49
C THR A 6 17.90 -15.65 7.47
N PRO A 7 17.01 -16.41 8.14
CA PRO A 7 15.71 -15.91 8.57
C PRO A 7 15.62 -15.65 10.09
N SER A 8 16.48 -16.23 10.93
CA SER A 8 16.27 -16.20 12.40
C SER A 8 16.58 -14.85 13.06
N ARG A 9 17.70 -14.20 12.72
CA ARG A 9 18.10 -12.92 13.37
C ARG A 9 17.09 -11.79 13.20
N ASN A 10 16.41 -11.74 12.05
CA ASN A 10 15.45 -10.66 11.77
C ASN A 10 14.16 -10.85 12.56
N ASN A 11 13.74 -12.09 12.80
CA ASN A 11 12.57 -12.38 13.62
C ASN A 11 12.83 -12.07 15.10
N ASP A 12 14.01 -12.45 15.62
CA ASP A 12 14.39 -12.14 17.00
C ASP A 12 14.44 -10.62 17.24
N ALA A 13 15.03 -9.87 16.31
CA ALA A 13 15.08 -8.40 16.37
C ALA A 13 13.69 -7.75 16.26
N LEU A 14 12.78 -8.31 15.46
CA LEU A 14 11.40 -7.82 15.36
C LEU A 14 10.62 -8.06 16.65
N ILE A 15 10.84 -9.20 17.31
CA ILE A 15 10.23 -9.51 18.60
C ILE A 15 10.74 -8.55 19.67
N GLU A 16 12.06 -8.32 19.74
CA GLU A 16 12.68 -7.38 20.69
C GLU A 16 12.13 -5.96 20.50
N LEU A 17 12.11 -5.46 19.26
CA LEU A 17 11.58 -4.13 18.95
C LEU A 17 10.08 -4.01 19.26
N THR A 18 9.30 -5.06 18.99
CA THR A 18 7.87 -5.07 19.32
C THR A 18 7.67 -5.00 20.84
N ALA A 19 8.43 -5.77 21.60
CA ALA A 19 8.35 -5.78 23.06
C ALA A 19 8.68 -4.41 23.65
N ASP A 20 9.74 -3.76 23.16
CA ASP A 20 10.15 -2.42 23.61
C ASP A 20 9.07 -1.37 23.33
N VAL A 21 8.49 -1.38 22.13
CA VAL A 21 7.43 -0.44 21.73
C VAL A 21 6.17 -0.63 22.57
N VAL A 22 5.73 -1.88 22.74
CA VAL A 22 4.53 -2.18 23.54
C VAL A 22 4.77 -1.81 25.00
N ALA A 23 5.94 -2.13 25.56
CA ALA A 23 6.30 -1.78 26.94
C ALA A 23 6.29 -0.27 27.17
N ALA A 24 6.89 0.51 26.25
CA ALA A 24 6.86 1.97 26.32
C ALA A 24 5.43 2.50 26.23
N TYR A 25 4.60 1.95 25.34
CA TYR A 25 3.22 2.39 25.18
C TYR A 25 2.38 2.13 26.43
N VAL A 26 2.40 0.91 26.97
CA VAL A 26 1.59 0.56 28.15
C VAL A 26 2.12 1.20 29.43
N SER A 27 3.39 1.61 29.48
CA SER A 27 3.94 2.36 30.62
C SER A 27 3.28 3.73 30.81
N ASN A 28 2.78 4.33 29.72
CA ASN A 28 2.21 5.67 29.73
C ASN A 28 0.72 5.69 29.30
N ASN A 29 0.16 4.54 28.92
CA ASN A 29 -1.22 4.40 28.45
C ASN A 29 -1.85 3.17 29.12
N PRO A 30 -2.86 3.34 29.98
CA PRO A 30 -3.59 2.20 30.54
C PRO A 30 -4.32 1.44 29.44
N VAL A 31 -3.97 0.17 29.23
CA VAL A 31 -4.61 -0.71 28.23
C VAL A 31 -5.37 -1.82 28.96
N PRO A 32 -6.64 -2.09 28.61
CA PRO A 32 -7.37 -3.23 29.15
C PRO A 32 -6.63 -4.54 28.89
N VAL A 33 -6.61 -5.44 29.87
CA VAL A 33 -5.91 -6.75 29.75
C VAL A 33 -6.43 -7.59 28.57
N GLY A 34 -7.69 -7.42 28.18
CA GLY A 34 -8.28 -8.09 27.01
C GLY A 34 -7.81 -7.54 25.66
N GLU A 35 -7.32 -6.30 25.61
CA GLU A 35 -6.85 -5.65 24.40
C GLU A 35 -5.33 -5.79 24.19
N LEU A 36 -4.59 -6.14 25.24
CA LEU A 36 -3.14 -6.32 25.19
C LEU A 36 -2.68 -7.31 24.10
N PRO A 37 -3.32 -8.49 23.91
CA PRO A 37 -2.93 -9.42 22.85
C PRO A 37 -3.09 -8.84 21.44
N ASN A 38 -4.16 -8.05 21.23
CA ASN A 38 -4.43 -7.41 19.94
C ASN A 38 -3.38 -6.34 19.67
N LEU A 39 -3.06 -5.50 20.66
CA LEU A 39 -2.02 -4.48 20.54
C LEU A 39 -0.66 -5.07 20.16
N ILE A 40 -0.25 -6.18 20.80
CA ILE A 40 1.01 -6.87 20.48
C ILE A 40 1.00 -7.37 19.03
N SER A 41 -0.09 -8.01 18.61
CA SER A 41 -0.25 -8.52 17.25
C SER A 41 -0.19 -7.40 16.20
N ASP A 42 -0.87 -6.28 16.45
CA ASP A 42 -0.94 -5.15 15.53
C ASP A 42 0.42 -4.47 15.36
N VAL A 43 1.16 -4.26 16.46
CA VAL A 43 2.51 -3.68 16.41
C VAL A 43 3.48 -4.61 15.69
N HIS A 44 3.47 -5.90 16.01
CA HIS A 44 4.31 -6.89 15.33
C HIS A 44 4.02 -6.95 13.83
N ALA A 45 2.74 -6.99 13.45
CA ALA A 45 2.32 -7.00 12.05
C ALA A 45 2.69 -5.70 11.33
N ALA A 46 2.57 -4.55 11.99
CA ALA A 46 2.95 -3.27 11.42
C ALA A 46 4.46 -3.20 11.14
N LEU A 47 5.29 -3.59 12.11
CA LEU A 47 6.74 -3.61 11.97
C LEU A 47 7.20 -4.62 10.91
N GLY A 48 6.58 -5.81 10.85
CA GLY A 48 6.87 -6.81 9.82
C GLY A 48 6.49 -6.37 8.40
N ARG A 49 5.62 -5.36 8.24
CA ARG A 49 5.28 -4.76 6.93
C ARG A 49 6.24 -3.64 6.53
N VAL A 50 6.99 -3.06 7.48
CA VAL A 50 7.96 -1.99 7.18
C VAL A 50 9.08 -2.57 6.31
N GLY A 51 9.19 -2.05 5.09
CA GLY A 51 10.18 -2.52 4.10
C GLY A 51 9.71 -3.67 3.21
N GLY A 52 8.53 -4.25 3.47
CA GLY A 52 7.85 -5.13 2.53
C GLY A 52 7.11 -4.32 1.47
N THR A 53 7.11 -4.76 0.21
CA THR A 53 6.16 -4.24 -0.78
C THR A 53 4.77 -4.62 -0.30
N VAL A 54 4.06 -3.64 0.27
CA VAL A 54 2.62 -3.77 0.45
C VAL A 54 2.08 -4.02 -0.95
N GLU A 55 1.55 -5.21 -1.20
CA GLU A 55 0.80 -5.52 -2.41
C GLU A 55 -0.35 -4.51 -2.44
N GLN A 56 -0.13 -3.41 -3.16
CA GLN A 56 -1.14 -2.38 -3.32
C GLN A 56 -2.32 -3.09 -3.97
N PRO A 57 -3.54 -3.02 -3.40
CA PRO A 57 -4.70 -3.67 -4.00
C PRO A 57 -4.70 -3.29 -5.47
N PRO A 58 -4.80 -4.28 -6.39
CA PRO A 58 -4.64 -4.03 -7.81
C PRO A 58 -5.55 -2.87 -8.16
N ALA A 59 -4.94 -1.75 -8.57
CA ALA A 59 -5.68 -0.54 -8.85
C ALA A 59 -6.83 -0.93 -9.78
N ASP A 60 -8.07 -0.73 -9.32
CA ASP A 60 -9.25 -1.03 -10.11
C ASP A 60 -9.01 -0.40 -11.47
N LYS A 61 -8.87 -1.24 -12.51
CA LYS A 61 -8.58 -0.76 -13.86
C LYS A 61 -9.63 0.28 -14.18
N GLN A 62 -9.22 1.55 -14.23
CA GLN A 62 -10.14 2.64 -14.45
C GLN A 62 -10.96 2.30 -15.68
N LYS A 63 -12.28 2.18 -15.52
CA LYS A 63 -13.17 1.95 -16.65
C LYS A 63 -13.05 3.20 -17.52
N PRO A 64 -12.53 3.09 -18.75
CA PRO A 64 -12.29 4.27 -19.55
C PRO A 64 -13.63 4.98 -19.80
N ALA A 65 -13.62 6.31 -19.69
CA ALA A 65 -14.82 7.13 -19.81
C ALA A 65 -15.56 6.89 -21.15
N VAL A 66 -14.81 6.50 -22.18
CA VAL A 66 -15.33 6.07 -23.48
C VAL A 66 -14.57 4.85 -24.00
N ASN A 67 -15.18 4.11 -24.93
CA ASN A 67 -14.51 3.00 -25.59
C ASN A 67 -13.24 3.51 -26.32
N PRO A 68 -12.05 2.91 -26.12
CA PRO A 68 -10.81 3.36 -26.75
C PRO A 68 -10.84 3.41 -28.28
N LYS A 69 -11.69 2.62 -28.94
CA LYS A 69 -11.86 2.68 -30.41
C LYS A 69 -12.72 3.85 -30.86
N ARG A 70 -13.48 4.46 -29.95
CA ARG A 70 -14.39 5.58 -30.21
C ARG A 70 -13.87 6.90 -29.65
N SER A 71 -12.64 6.95 -29.15
CA SER A 71 -12.04 8.18 -28.63
C SER A 71 -11.38 9.04 -29.71
N VAL A 72 -11.09 8.49 -30.89
CA VAL A 72 -10.45 9.21 -32.00
C VAL A 72 -11.50 9.47 -33.08
N HIS A 73 -11.69 10.75 -33.41
CA HIS A 73 -12.50 11.20 -34.53
C HIS A 73 -11.67 12.14 -35.42
N ASP A 74 -12.06 12.27 -36.69
CA ASP A 74 -11.34 13.08 -37.67
C ASP A 74 -11.18 14.56 -37.27
N ASP A 75 -12.12 15.08 -36.47
CA ASP A 75 -12.17 16.48 -36.05
C ASP A 75 -11.83 16.72 -34.57
N TYR A 76 -11.81 15.69 -33.72
CA TYR A 76 -11.58 15.83 -32.27
C TYR A 76 -11.20 14.50 -31.62
N ILE A 77 -10.56 14.57 -30.46
CA ILE A 77 -10.21 13.42 -29.63
C ILE A 77 -10.96 13.52 -28.31
N VAL A 78 -11.40 12.39 -27.77
CA VAL A 78 -12.04 12.27 -26.45
C VAL A 78 -11.03 11.69 -25.47
N CYS A 79 -10.78 12.37 -24.36
CA CYS A 79 -9.89 11.87 -23.33
C CYS A 79 -10.51 10.64 -22.62
N LEU A 80 -9.69 9.62 -22.37
CA LEU A 80 -10.13 8.35 -21.76
C LEU A 80 -10.25 8.43 -20.24
N GLU A 81 -9.65 9.45 -19.61
CA GLU A 81 -9.72 9.70 -18.18
C GLU A 81 -10.95 10.53 -17.78
N ASP A 82 -11.25 11.60 -18.53
CA ASP A 82 -12.31 12.56 -18.16
C ASP A 82 -13.48 12.63 -19.15
N GLY A 83 -13.40 11.96 -20.31
CA GLY A 83 -14.45 11.94 -21.32
C GLY A 83 -14.64 13.26 -22.08
N LYS A 84 -13.75 14.25 -21.90
CA LYS A 84 -13.89 15.57 -22.54
C LYS A 84 -13.37 15.55 -23.97
N LYS A 85 -13.99 16.38 -24.82
CA LYS A 85 -13.65 16.54 -26.23
C LYS A 85 -12.60 17.64 -26.39
N PHE A 86 -11.50 17.29 -27.04
CA PHE A 86 -10.41 18.19 -27.39
C PHE A 86 -10.29 18.29 -28.90
N LYS A 87 -10.20 19.51 -29.41
CA LYS A 87 -10.01 19.79 -30.82
C LYS A 87 -8.70 20.54 -31.00
N SER A 88 -7.81 20.00 -31.81
CA SER A 88 -6.54 20.66 -32.14
C SER A 88 -6.83 21.94 -32.93
N LEU A 89 -6.31 23.06 -32.47
CA LEU A 89 -6.41 24.33 -33.20
C LEU A 89 -5.51 24.23 -34.44
N LYS A 90 -6.09 24.21 -35.64
CA LYS A 90 -5.38 23.96 -36.93
C LYS A 90 -4.33 25.04 -37.34
N ARG A 91 -3.95 25.99 -36.48
CA ARG A 91 -3.15 27.17 -36.86
C ARG A 91 -2.13 27.68 -35.83
N HIS A 92 -1.69 26.85 -34.89
CA HIS A 92 -0.50 27.13 -34.07
C HIS A 92 0.44 25.93 -34.09
#